data_AF-A0A8E2JPX5-F1
#
_entry.id   AF-A0A8E2JPX5-F1
#
_cell.length_a   1.000
_cell.length_b   1.000
_cell.length_c   1.000
_cell.angle_alpha   90.00
_cell.angle_beta   90.00
_cell.angle_gamma   90.00
#
_symmetry.space_group_name_H-M   'P 1'
#
loop_
_entity.id
_entity.type
_entity.pdbx_description
1 polymer ?
#
loop_
_entity_poly.entity_id
_entity_poly.type
_entity_poly.pdbx_seq_one_letter_code
_entity_poly.pdbx_strand_id
1 'polypeptide(L)'
;MPPRTSGRTRKRALEADAASGDEKGAKAAKLGKTSDVHGSFASQPSDSDDTDPPAKPTKKKTATSNRATKSTKSTKKPAGTTKNSEKLYKASITAIDKKSKELARRMKPNQGMYGVTSDHYAIAMAKFLPDVEKLLVDSPKHAFNLLMYIGEQAHADLDFGPKMCGFGDTEEPYKKMDQVMVRVIDKRVEADGKVEATSMEQGIDEGNDSENELKAYMKELGGKRPNKSERNWIDKLRQKEAALKIQTAKLRRETAEAWAPIALRDMVVMRDYLDEYGIGDHYFHDSIAKLEAFKSPAKTVATVA
;
A
#
# COMPACT_ATOMS: atom_id res chain seq x y z
N MET A 1 -7.28 -22.69 -73.02
CA MET A 1 -6.05 -22.59 -73.86
C MET A 1 -4.82 -22.42 -72.96
N PRO A 2 -3.60 -22.76 -73.42
CA PRO A 2 -2.39 -22.95 -72.59
C PRO A 2 -1.49 -21.68 -72.50
N PRO A 3 -0.27 -21.70 -71.90
CA PRO A 3 0.19 -22.34 -70.65
C PRO A 3 1.13 -21.44 -69.78
N ARG A 4 1.57 -21.94 -68.61
CA ARG A 4 2.93 -21.84 -67.97
C ARG A 4 2.87 -22.48 -66.56
N THR A 5 3.59 -23.54 -66.20
CA THR A 5 5.03 -23.66 -65.84
C THR A 5 5.48 -22.60 -64.82
N SER A 6 6.18 -22.87 -63.71
CA SER A 6 6.93 -24.05 -63.19
C SER A 6 6.88 -23.98 -61.63
N GLY A 7 7.12 -24.98 -60.77
CA GLY A 7 7.65 -26.34 -60.90
C GLY A 7 8.77 -26.56 -59.86
N ARG A 8 8.55 -27.41 -58.84
CA ARG A 8 9.55 -27.68 -57.78
C ARG A 8 9.51 -29.12 -57.28
N THR A 9 10.39 -29.96 -57.81
CA THR A 9 10.57 -31.37 -57.40
C THR A 9 11.60 -31.51 -56.28
N ARG A 10 11.38 -32.49 -55.38
CA ARG A 10 12.34 -33.55 -55.01
C ARG A 10 11.60 -34.68 -54.27
N LYS A 11 12.13 -35.91 -54.34
CA LYS A 11 11.50 -37.15 -53.85
C LYS A 11 12.09 -37.63 -52.52
N ARG A 12 11.30 -38.48 -51.83
CA ARG A 12 11.69 -39.42 -50.75
C ARG A 12 13.00 -40.18 -51.01
N ALA A 13 13.72 -40.49 -49.93
CA ALA A 13 14.39 -41.77 -49.57
C ALA A 13 15.24 -41.53 -48.29
N LEU A 14 15.52 -42.48 -47.39
CA LEU A 14 14.86 -43.73 -46.96
C LEU A 14 15.40 -44.08 -45.54
N GLU A 15 14.97 -45.20 -44.94
CA GLU A 15 15.37 -45.63 -43.58
C GLU A 15 16.77 -46.26 -43.50
N ALA A 16 17.37 -46.24 -42.31
CA ALA A 16 18.41 -47.16 -41.83
C ALA A 16 18.41 -47.16 -40.27
N ASP A 17 18.92 -48.23 -39.66
CA ASP A 17 18.70 -48.58 -38.23
C ASP A 17 20.02 -48.87 -37.47
N ALA A 18 19.90 -49.20 -36.18
CA ALA A 18 20.84 -49.96 -35.32
C ALA A 18 22.04 -49.26 -34.62
N ALA A 19 21.88 -49.15 -33.29
CA ALA A 19 22.72 -49.78 -32.24
C ALA A 19 24.10 -49.23 -31.76
N SER A 20 24.23 -49.19 -30.42
CA SER A 20 25.45 -49.11 -29.58
C SER A 20 26.30 -47.82 -29.63
N GLY A 21 27.00 -47.43 -28.55
CA GLY A 21 26.99 -47.97 -27.18
C GLY A 21 28.02 -47.33 -26.23
N ASP A 22 27.92 -47.75 -24.96
CA ASP A 22 28.94 -47.72 -23.89
C ASP A 22 29.40 -46.43 -23.17
N GLU A 23 29.93 -46.66 -21.96
CA GLU A 23 30.28 -45.68 -20.93
C GLU A 23 31.68 -45.04 -21.09
N LYS A 24 31.89 -43.86 -20.46
CA LYS A 24 32.86 -43.64 -19.35
C LYS A 24 32.97 -42.16 -18.96
N GLY A 25 33.16 -41.84 -17.67
CA GLY A 25 33.43 -40.45 -17.26
C GLY A 25 33.35 -40.04 -15.78
N ALA A 26 33.35 -40.95 -14.80
CA ALA A 26 33.22 -40.57 -13.38
C ALA A 26 34.54 -40.12 -12.73
N LYS A 27 34.52 -38.99 -11.99
CA LYS A 27 35.40 -38.58 -10.86
C LYS A 27 35.09 -37.11 -10.46
N ALA A 28 35.19 -36.66 -9.21
CA ALA A 28 35.12 -37.32 -7.91
C ALA A 28 34.85 -36.25 -6.82
N ALA A 29 34.24 -36.64 -5.70
CA ALA A 29 34.04 -35.73 -4.56
C ALA A 29 35.33 -35.55 -3.74
N LYS A 30 35.40 -34.48 -2.93
CA LYS A 30 36.36 -34.37 -1.83
C LYS A 30 35.68 -33.75 -0.60
N LEU A 31 35.47 -34.56 0.44
CA LEU A 31 34.95 -34.13 1.74
C LEU A 31 36.05 -33.53 2.63
N GLY A 32 35.60 -32.70 3.58
CA GLY A 32 36.15 -32.69 4.93
C GLY A 32 37.16 -31.60 5.30
N LYS A 33 36.76 -30.71 6.20
CA LYS A 33 37.06 -30.91 7.64
C LYS A 33 36.11 -30.16 8.56
N THR A 34 35.97 -30.66 9.78
CA THR A 34 35.16 -30.14 10.88
C THR A 34 36.05 -29.50 11.95
N SER A 35 35.53 -28.53 12.70
CA SER A 35 36.07 -28.14 14.00
C SER A 35 35.05 -27.31 14.81
N ASP A 36 34.32 -27.96 15.70
CA ASP A 36 33.61 -27.30 16.80
C ASP A 36 34.59 -26.94 17.94
N VAL A 37 34.40 -25.81 18.61
CA VAL A 37 35.03 -25.48 19.90
C VAL A 37 34.04 -24.70 20.78
N HIS A 38 33.93 -25.07 22.06
CA HIS A 38 33.07 -24.44 23.08
C HIS A 38 33.74 -23.25 23.81
N GLY A 39 32.94 -22.44 24.50
CA GLY A 39 33.38 -21.39 25.45
C GLY A 39 32.81 -20.01 25.10
N SER A 40 31.86 -19.35 25.79
CA SER A 40 31.25 -19.43 27.14
C SER A 40 31.78 -18.41 28.18
N PHE A 41 30.91 -17.44 28.50
CA PHE A 41 30.77 -16.68 29.75
C PHE A 41 31.72 -15.50 30.14
N ALA A 42 31.12 -14.61 30.97
CA ALA A 42 31.70 -13.68 31.96
C ALA A 42 32.20 -12.26 31.58
N SER A 43 31.30 -11.29 31.76
CA SER A 43 31.37 -10.16 32.73
C SER A 43 32.44 -9.03 32.70
N GLN A 44 31.91 -7.82 32.97
CA GLN A 44 32.52 -6.61 33.59
C GLN A 44 33.02 -6.89 35.06
N PRO A 45 33.67 -5.96 35.84
CA PRO A 45 33.60 -4.48 35.78
C PRO A 45 34.87 -3.65 36.17
N SER A 46 34.68 -2.31 36.30
CA SER A 46 35.38 -1.36 37.20
C SER A 46 36.88 -1.07 37.00
N ASP A 47 37.47 0.08 37.38
CA ASP A 47 37.04 1.49 37.64
C ASP A 47 38.36 2.35 37.52
N SER A 48 38.57 3.63 37.92
CA SER A 48 37.90 4.59 38.84
C SER A 48 38.38 6.04 38.55
N ASP A 49 37.68 7.04 39.09
CA ASP A 49 38.12 8.31 39.73
C ASP A 49 39.18 9.27 39.09
N ASP A 50 39.27 10.58 39.45
CA ASP A 50 38.33 11.64 39.90
C ASP A 50 39.13 12.97 40.01
N THR A 51 38.51 14.17 39.80
CA THR A 51 38.84 15.52 40.39
C THR A 51 38.22 16.73 39.63
N ASP A 52 37.77 17.76 40.38
CA ASP A 52 37.22 19.08 39.95
C ASP A 52 37.19 20.06 41.18
N PRO A 53 36.96 21.41 41.14
CA PRO A 53 36.98 22.43 40.08
C PRO A 53 38.15 23.47 40.23
N PRO A 54 38.09 24.76 40.74
CA PRO A 54 37.02 25.67 41.23
C PRO A 54 36.94 27.12 40.64
N ALA A 55 35.80 27.79 40.91
CA ALA A 55 35.59 29.25 41.17
C ALA A 55 35.92 30.41 40.16
N LYS A 56 34.87 30.99 39.54
CA LYS A 56 34.25 32.36 39.73
C LYS A 56 35.12 33.64 39.97
N PRO A 57 34.59 34.91 39.82
CA PRO A 57 33.33 35.45 39.22
C PRO A 57 33.43 36.83 38.45
N THR A 58 32.27 37.51 38.24
CA THR A 58 32.00 38.96 37.90
C THR A 58 31.77 39.33 36.40
N LYS A 59 31.00 40.38 36.00
CA LYS A 59 30.29 41.50 36.69
C LYS A 59 29.02 41.97 35.91
N LYS A 60 28.18 42.88 36.48
CA LYS A 60 26.85 43.34 35.97
C LYS A 60 26.90 44.58 35.04
N LYS A 61 25.84 44.83 34.22
CA LYS A 61 24.97 46.04 34.31
C LYS A 61 23.69 46.07 33.40
N THR A 62 22.75 46.89 33.89
CA THR A 62 21.44 47.46 33.43
C THR A 62 21.35 48.08 32.02
N ALA A 63 20.19 48.46 31.43
CA ALA A 63 18.73 48.18 31.59
C ALA A 63 17.88 49.07 30.61
N THR A 64 16.54 48.89 30.60
CA THR A 64 15.46 49.88 30.24
C THR A 64 14.72 49.74 28.88
N SER A 65 13.39 49.99 28.92
CA SER A 65 12.41 50.18 27.82
C SER A 65 12.04 48.96 26.93
N ASN A 66 10.80 48.82 26.42
CA ASN A 66 9.60 49.68 26.53
C ASN A 66 8.28 48.88 26.62
N ARG A 67 7.16 49.53 26.99
CA ARG A 67 5.84 48.89 27.24
C ARG A 67 4.78 49.28 26.20
N ALA A 68 3.78 48.40 26.01
CA ALA A 68 2.59 48.50 25.15
C ALA A 68 2.85 48.29 23.64
N THR A 69 1.88 47.86 22.82
CA THR A 69 0.42 47.69 23.02
C THR A 69 -0.08 46.25 22.80
N LYS A 70 -1.24 45.90 23.37
CA LYS A 70 -1.88 44.58 23.26
C LYS A 70 -2.83 44.56 22.05
N SER A 71 -2.33 44.12 20.89
CA SER A 71 -3.14 43.93 19.68
C SER A 71 -3.75 42.52 19.62
N THR A 72 -5.07 42.42 19.60
CA THR A 72 -5.83 41.17 19.47
C THR A 72 -5.79 40.66 18.02
N LYS A 73 -4.71 39.96 17.67
CA LYS A 73 -4.50 39.43 16.32
C LYS A 73 -5.44 38.24 16.03
N SER A 74 -6.43 38.46 15.18
CA SER A 74 -7.37 37.44 14.72
C SER A 74 -6.66 36.27 14.02
N THR A 75 -7.07 35.05 14.35
CA THR A 75 -6.34 33.81 14.01
C THR A 75 -6.58 33.35 12.57
N LYS A 76 -6.20 34.14 11.57
CA LYS A 76 -6.08 33.65 10.18
C LYS A 76 -4.93 32.66 10.09
N LYS A 77 -5.19 31.39 9.70
CA LYS A 77 -4.14 30.39 9.41
C LYS A 77 -3.13 30.99 8.42
N PRO A 78 -1.81 30.86 8.64
CA PRO A 78 -0.80 31.40 7.73
C PRO A 78 -0.80 30.60 6.42
N ALA A 79 -0.82 31.27 5.27
CA ALA A 79 -0.84 30.65 3.94
C ALA A 79 0.47 29.89 3.55
N GLY A 80 1.36 29.65 4.50
CA GLY A 80 2.59 28.86 4.35
C GLY A 80 2.42 27.39 4.74
N THR A 81 1.59 27.04 5.73
CA THR A 81 1.46 25.64 6.19
C THR A 81 0.75 24.76 5.17
N THR A 82 -0.28 25.26 4.48
CA THR A 82 -0.97 24.52 3.40
C THR A 82 0.01 24.06 2.31
N LYS A 83 0.90 24.95 1.85
CA LYS A 83 1.96 24.62 0.87
C LYS A 83 3.02 23.65 1.39
N ASN A 84 3.14 23.46 2.70
CA ASN A 84 4.02 22.44 3.28
C ASN A 84 3.29 21.10 3.43
N SER A 85 2.02 21.10 3.85
CA SER A 85 1.19 19.89 3.90
C SER A 85 1.00 19.25 2.52
N GLU A 86 0.79 20.06 1.46
CA GLU A 86 0.66 19.57 0.08
C GLU A 86 1.97 18.93 -0.42
N LYS A 87 3.13 19.50 -0.07
CA LYS A 87 4.45 18.94 -0.40
C LYS A 87 4.71 17.62 0.33
N LEU A 88 4.42 17.58 1.63
CA LEU A 88 4.56 16.36 2.44
C LEU A 88 3.67 15.26 1.87
N TYR A 89 2.39 15.54 1.62
CA TYR A 89 1.46 14.61 0.98
C TYR A 89 2.02 14.04 -0.33
N LYS A 90 2.42 14.90 -1.27
CA LYS A 90 2.98 14.45 -2.57
C LYS A 90 4.28 13.66 -2.42
N ALA A 91 5.12 14.00 -1.43
CA ALA A 91 6.33 13.25 -1.13
C ALA A 91 6.03 11.86 -0.54
N SER A 92 5.11 11.75 0.44
CA SER A 92 4.72 10.48 1.05
C SER A 92 4.03 9.55 0.04
N ILE A 93 3.14 10.06 -0.83
CA ILE A 93 2.58 9.30 -1.96
C ILE A 93 3.70 8.75 -2.86
N THR A 94 4.69 9.58 -3.22
CA THR A 94 5.84 9.14 -4.05
C THR A 94 6.69 8.08 -3.36
N ALA A 95 6.82 8.14 -2.03
CA ALA A 95 7.54 7.15 -1.23
C ALA A 95 6.78 5.83 -1.09
N ILE A 96 5.46 5.88 -0.92
CA ILE A 96 4.55 4.71 -0.94
C ILE A 96 4.64 4.01 -2.31
N ASP A 97 4.50 4.76 -3.41
CA ASP A 97 4.66 4.27 -4.78
C ASP A 97 5.98 3.53 -4.98
N LYS A 98 7.08 4.12 -4.52
CA LYS A 98 8.42 3.53 -4.59
C LYS A 98 8.50 2.24 -3.76
N LYS A 99 7.87 2.20 -2.59
CA LYS A 99 7.87 1.03 -1.70
C LYS A 99 7.01 -0.12 -2.25
N SER A 100 5.82 0.18 -2.74
CA SER A 100 4.91 -0.78 -3.39
C SER A 100 5.57 -1.41 -4.62
N LYS A 101 6.19 -0.60 -5.49
CA LYS A 101 6.98 -1.09 -6.64
C LYS A 101 8.20 -1.91 -6.23
N GLU A 102 8.83 -1.62 -5.08
CA GLU A 102 9.93 -2.42 -4.54
C GLU A 102 9.45 -3.81 -4.07
N LEU A 103 8.29 -3.88 -3.42
CA LEU A 103 7.65 -5.12 -2.98
C LEU A 103 7.15 -5.96 -4.17
N ALA A 104 6.48 -5.34 -5.14
CA ALA A 104 5.99 -6.01 -6.36
C ALA A 104 7.13 -6.62 -7.18
N ARG A 105 8.32 -5.99 -7.21
CA ARG A 105 9.52 -6.54 -7.87
C ARG A 105 10.16 -7.71 -7.09
N ARG A 106 9.83 -7.89 -5.81
CA ARG A 106 10.29 -9.00 -4.97
C ARG A 106 9.35 -10.23 -5.06
N MET A 107 8.06 -10.00 -5.35
CA MET A 107 7.09 -11.06 -5.66
C MET A 107 7.51 -11.88 -6.88
N LYS A 108 7.39 -13.21 -6.79
CA LYS A 108 7.61 -14.15 -7.90
C LYS A 108 6.67 -15.35 -7.75
N PRO A 109 6.31 -16.05 -8.84
CA PRO A 109 5.54 -17.28 -8.74
C PRO A 109 6.26 -18.32 -7.87
N ASN A 110 5.52 -18.99 -6.98
CA ASN A 110 5.97 -20.13 -6.19
C ASN A 110 7.21 -19.91 -5.28
N GLN A 111 7.37 -18.71 -4.69
CA GLN A 111 8.42 -18.46 -3.67
C GLN A 111 8.26 -19.24 -2.35
N GLY A 112 7.13 -19.89 -2.11
CA GLY A 112 6.85 -20.59 -0.85
C GLY A 112 6.73 -19.62 0.33
N MET A 113 7.19 -20.04 1.51
CA MET A 113 7.09 -19.28 2.76
C MET A 113 7.88 -17.96 2.76
N TYR A 114 8.85 -17.79 1.86
CA TYR A 114 9.70 -16.60 1.74
C TYR A 114 9.26 -15.65 0.61
N GLY A 115 8.00 -15.76 0.16
CA GLY A 115 7.38 -14.79 -0.74
C GLY A 115 7.05 -13.49 -0.01
N VAL A 116 6.97 -12.39 -0.77
CA VAL A 116 6.35 -11.15 -0.27
C VAL A 116 4.84 -11.32 -0.34
N THR A 117 4.17 -11.19 0.80
CA THR A 117 2.71 -11.38 1.00
C THR A 117 2.04 -10.07 1.43
N SER A 118 0.71 -10.06 1.59
CA SER A 118 0.01 -8.87 2.11
C SER A 118 0.46 -8.49 3.54
N ASP A 119 0.90 -9.44 4.37
CA ASP A 119 1.59 -9.15 5.64
C ASP A 119 2.72 -8.11 5.45
N HIS A 120 3.57 -8.35 4.45
CA HIS A 120 4.73 -7.53 4.13
C HIS A 120 4.35 -6.15 3.58
N TYR A 121 3.23 -6.06 2.85
CA TYR A 121 2.68 -4.79 2.39
C TYR A 121 2.09 -4.00 3.56
N ALA A 122 1.26 -4.61 4.40
CA ALA A 122 0.60 -3.94 5.52
C ALA A 122 1.64 -3.41 6.54
N ILE A 123 2.63 -4.23 6.91
CA ILE A 123 3.78 -3.84 7.75
C ILE A 123 4.62 -2.73 7.09
N ALA A 124 4.73 -2.70 5.76
CA ALA A 124 5.46 -1.64 5.05
C ALA A 124 4.67 -0.33 4.98
N MET A 125 3.35 -0.38 4.77
CA MET A 125 2.52 0.82 4.61
C MET A 125 2.16 1.48 5.94
N ALA A 126 2.02 0.71 7.02
CA ALA A 126 1.89 1.25 8.39
C ALA A 126 3.06 2.17 8.80
N LYS A 127 4.22 2.07 8.14
CA LYS A 127 5.40 2.94 8.42
C LYS A 127 5.23 4.37 7.90
N PHE A 128 4.20 4.67 7.11
CA PHE A 128 3.85 6.02 6.66
C PHE A 128 2.82 6.73 7.57
N LEU A 129 2.28 6.05 8.60
CA LEU A 129 1.36 6.66 9.57
C LEU A 129 1.92 7.91 10.28
N PRO A 130 3.23 8.03 10.60
CA PRO A 130 3.79 9.27 11.14
C PRO A 130 3.70 10.48 10.20
N ASP A 131 3.57 10.28 8.87
CA ASP A 131 3.30 11.38 7.93
C ASP A 131 1.81 11.76 7.91
N VAL A 132 0.91 10.79 8.08
CA VAL A 132 -0.53 11.05 8.28
C VAL A 132 -0.76 11.91 9.52
N GLU A 133 -0.14 11.57 10.65
CA GLU A 133 -0.29 12.33 11.90
C GLU A 133 0.30 13.75 11.82
N LYS A 134 1.39 13.96 11.05
CA LYS A 134 1.88 15.32 10.73
C LYS A 134 0.87 16.10 9.88
N LEU A 135 0.35 15.49 8.82
CA LEU A 135 -0.65 16.13 7.95
C LEU A 135 -1.94 16.48 8.69
N LEU A 136 -2.32 15.69 9.69
CA LEU A 136 -3.55 15.86 10.48
C LEU A 136 -3.61 17.21 11.22
N VAL A 137 -2.44 17.74 11.62
CA VAL A 137 -2.34 19.05 12.30
C VAL A 137 -2.64 20.22 11.36
N ASP A 138 -2.11 20.17 10.14
CA ASP A 138 -2.23 21.26 9.16
C ASP A 138 -3.50 21.15 8.30
N SER A 139 -3.80 19.95 7.80
CA SER A 139 -4.83 19.67 6.78
C SER A 139 -5.39 18.23 6.88
N PRO A 140 -6.49 18.04 7.63
CA PRO A 140 -7.17 16.74 7.75
C PRO A 140 -7.58 16.10 6.41
N LYS A 141 -7.94 16.88 5.38
CA LYS A 141 -8.20 16.35 4.02
C LYS A 141 -6.98 15.65 3.41
N HIS A 142 -5.77 16.20 3.58
CA HIS A 142 -4.55 15.54 3.09
C HIS A 142 -4.19 14.29 3.92
N ALA A 143 -4.40 14.34 5.25
CA ALA A 143 -4.19 13.17 6.11
C ALA A 143 -5.13 12.01 5.72
N PHE A 144 -6.42 12.31 5.51
CA PHE A 144 -7.43 11.33 5.10
C PHE A 144 -7.09 10.73 3.73
N ASN A 145 -6.82 11.57 2.74
CA ASN A 145 -6.51 11.10 1.38
C ASN A 145 -5.20 10.29 1.33
N LEU A 146 -4.22 10.59 2.21
CA LEU A 146 -3.01 9.76 2.36
C LEU A 146 -3.32 8.40 2.99
N LEU A 147 -4.13 8.36 4.04
CA LEU A 147 -4.42 7.11 4.75
C LEU A 147 -5.31 6.15 3.93
N MET A 148 -6.25 6.70 3.14
CA MET A 148 -6.94 5.92 2.10
C MET A 148 -5.95 5.27 1.12
N TYR A 149 -4.97 6.05 0.63
CA TYR A 149 -3.97 5.55 -0.32
C TYR A 149 -2.99 4.54 0.32
N ILE A 150 -2.69 4.69 1.60
CA ILE A 150 -1.95 3.70 2.41
C ILE A 150 -2.74 2.39 2.46
N GLY A 151 -4.05 2.44 2.70
CA GLY A 151 -4.94 1.28 2.71
C GLY A 151 -5.03 0.56 1.36
N GLU A 152 -5.17 1.30 0.26
CA GLU A 152 -5.14 0.78 -1.13
C GLU A 152 -3.78 0.19 -1.56
N GLN A 153 -2.73 0.38 -0.74
CA GLN A 153 -1.38 -0.14 -0.99
C GLN A 153 -0.95 -1.13 0.12
N ALA A 154 -1.81 -1.44 1.08
CA ALA A 154 -1.50 -2.28 2.25
C ALA A 154 -1.64 -3.78 1.99
N HIS A 155 -2.24 -4.20 0.88
CA HIS A 155 -2.32 -5.59 0.45
C HIS A 155 -1.43 -5.84 -0.78
N ALA A 156 -1.16 -7.11 -1.07
CA ALA A 156 -0.51 -7.52 -2.30
C ALA A 156 -1.51 -7.65 -3.47
N ASP A 157 -1.00 -7.98 -4.65
CA ASP A 157 -1.78 -8.41 -5.81
C ASP A 157 -2.29 -9.85 -5.54
N LEU A 158 -3.50 -9.97 -4.97
CA LEU A 158 -4.08 -11.24 -4.51
C LEU A 158 -4.52 -12.14 -5.68
N ASP A 159 -4.94 -11.52 -6.78
CA ASP A 159 -5.23 -12.14 -8.06
C ASP A 159 -4.01 -12.88 -8.68
N PHE A 160 -2.78 -12.56 -8.25
CA PHE A 160 -1.59 -13.32 -8.60
C PHE A 160 -1.58 -14.73 -7.98
N GLY A 161 -2.36 -14.96 -6.92
CA GLY A 161 -2.74 -16.27 -6.41
C GLY A 161 -2.97 -16.29 -4.89
N PRO A 162 -3.73 -17.27 -4.34
CA PRO A 162 -4.13 -17.28 -2.92
C PRO A 162 -2.99 -17.18 -1.90
N LYS A 163 -1.77 -17.61 -2.24
CA LYS A 163 -0.57 -17.51 -1.37
C LYS A 163 -0.11 -16.06 -1.10
N MET A 164 -0.79 -15.08 -1.68
CA MET A 164 -0.52 -13.66 -1.50
C MET A 164 -1.27 -13.04 -0.31
N CYS A 165 -2.28 -13.71 0.26
CA CYS A 165 -3.00 -13.20 1.45
C CYS A 165 -2.06 -13.07 2.65
N GLY A 166 -1.27 -14.10 2.94
CA GLY A 166 -0.25 -14.06 3.99
C GLY A 166 -0.28 -15.24 4.95
N PHE A 167 0.22 -14.99 6.15
CA PHE A 167 0.24 -15.96 7.26
C PHE A 167 -0.49 -15.47 8.52
N GLY A 168 -1.01 -14.23 8.52
CA GLY A 168 -1.85 -13.68 9.60
C GLY A 168 -1.26 -12.45 10.30
N ASP A 169 -0.09 -11.95 9.87
CA ASP A 169 0.57 -10.78 10.45
C ASP A 169 -0.05 -9.44 9.97
N THR A 170 -1.22 -9.49 9.31
CA THR A 170 -1.96 -8.34 8.79
C THR A 170 -2.81 -7.60 9.84
N GLU A 171 -3.26 -8.26 10.92
CA GLU A 171 -4.15 -7.63 11.92
C GLU A 171 -3.51 -6.39 12.56
N GLU A 172 -2.33 -6.52 13.17
CA GLU A 172 -1.72 -5.44 13.94
C GLU A 172 -1.39 -4.19 13.08
N PRO A 173 -0.86 -4.31 11.84
CA PRO A 173 -0.76 -3.20 10.91
C PRO A 173 -2.09 -2.53 10.56
N TYR A 174 -3.14 -3.29 10.20
CA TYR A 174 -4.42 -2.69 9.83
C TYR A 174 -5.12 -2.04 11.02
N LYS A 175 -5.07 -2.65 12.20
CA LYS A 175 -5.58 -2.09 13.46
C LYS A 175 -4.94 -0.74 13.80
N LYS A 176 -3.63 -0.59 13.55
CA LYS A 176 -2.92 0.70 13.67
C LYS A 176 -3.37 1.72 12.62
N MET A 177 -3.60 1.28 11.37
CA MET A 177 -4.12 2.15 10.32
C MET A 177 -5.55 2.63 10.64
N ASP A 178 -6.42 1.75 11.13
CA ASP A 178 -7.81 2.06 11.49
C ASP A 178 -7.90 3.04 12.67
N GLN A 179 -7.14 2.80 13.75
CA GLN A 179 -7.04 3.72 14.89
C GLN A 179 -6.51 5.12 14.54
N VAL A 180 -5.74 5.27 13.45
CA VAL A 180 -5.39 6.58 12.90
C VAL A 180 -6.57 7.12 12.09
N MET A 181 -7.19 6.31 11.23
CA MET A 181 -8.29 6.73 10.35
C MET A 181 -9.52 7.22 11.13
N VAL A 182 -9.93 6.53 12.19
CA VAL A 182 -11.01 6.97 13.10
C VAL A 182 -10.80 8.39 13.63
N ARG A 183 -9.55 8.73 14.00
CA ARG A 183 -9.14 10.07 14.48
C ARG A 183 -9.04 11.09 13.35
N VAL A 184 -8.63 10.65 12.16
CA VAL A 184 -8.56 11.50 10.95
C VAL A 184 -9.96 11.85 10.43
N ILE A 185 -10.93 10.92 10.52
CA ILE A 185 -12.34 11.16 10.23
C ILE A 185 -12.89 12.25 11.15
N ASP A 186 -12.74 12.15 12.48
CA ASP A 186 -13.21 13.19 13.42
C ASP A 186 -12.69 14.58 13.04
N LYS A 187 -11.36 14.69 12.88
CA LYS A 187 -10.70 15.96 12.56
C LYS A 187 -11.04 16.49 11.17
N ARG A 188 -11.44 15.62 10.23
CA ARG A 188 -11.95 16.04 8.92
C ARG A 188 -13.38 16.55 9.02
N VAL A 189 -14.25 15.92 9.81
CA VAL A 189 -15.60 16.44 10.09
C VAL A 189 -15.54 17.78 10.85
N GLU A 190 -14.66 17.91 11.84
CA GLU A 190 -14.42 19.20 12.52
C GLU A 190 -13.96 20.33 11.58
N ALA A 191 -13.30 20.00 10.47
CA ALA A 191 -12.69 20.97 9.55
C ALA A 191 -13.55 21.28 8.31
N ASP A 192 -14.15 20.26 7.70
CA ASP A 192 -15.03 20.36 6.53
C ASP A 192 -16.47 20.76 6.94
N GLY A 193 -16.84 20.57 8.22
CA GLY A 193 -18.15 20.90 8.77
C GLY A 193 -19.10 19.71 8.81
N LYS A 194 -20.41 19.98 8.74
CA LYS A 194 -21.43 18.93 8.78
C LYS A 194 -21.33 18.05 7.54
N VAL A 195 -21.11 16.75 7.73
CA VAL A 195 -21.21 15.76 6.65
C VAL A 195 -22.67 15.68 6.24
N GLU A 196 -23.00 16.21 5.06
CA GLU A 196 -24.34 16.05 4.52
C GLU A 196 -24.53 14.61 4.04
N ALA A 197 -25.66 14.02 4.46
CA ALA A 197 -26.01 12.64 4.17
C ALA A 197 -26.49 12.49 2.71
N THR A 198 -25.58 12.61 1.76
CA THR A 198 -25.85 12.37 0.35
C THR A 198 -26.28 10.93 0.16
N SER A 199 -27.45 10.69 -0.48
CA SER A 199 -27.88 9.35 -0.84
C SER A 199 -26.82 8.69 -1.73
N MET A 200 -26.52 7.42 -1.46
CA MET A 200 -25.40 6.66 -2.05
C MET A 200 -25.65 6.26 -3.52
N GLU A 201 -26.58 6.96 -4.17
CA GLU A 201 -27.28 6.59 -5.40
C GLU A 201 -26.83 7.45 -6.60
N GLN A 202 -25.88 8.37 -6.39
CA GLN A 202 -25.10 8.90 -7.51
C GLN A 202 -24.27 7.76 -8.09
N GLY A 203 -24.79 7.20 -9.19
CA GLY A 203 -24.14 6.24 -10.07
C GLY A 203 -22.91 6.84 -10.73
N ILE A 204 -21.85 7.04 -9.94
CA ILE A 204 -20.49 7.11 -10.44
C ILE A 204 -20.22 5.75 -11.07
N ASP A 205 -20.32 5.72 -12.40
CA ASP A 205 -19.89 4.64 -13.26
C ASP A 205 -18.47 4.22 -12.85
N GLU A 206 -18.28 2.92 -12.59
CA GLU A 206 -16.97 2.34 -12.24
C GLU A 206 -16.13 2.13 -13.51
N GLY A 207 -16.02 3.20 -14.31
CA GLY A 207 -15.25 3.24 -15.55
C GLY A 207 -15.73 2.24 -16.60
N ASN A 208 -17.04 1.96 -16.63
CA ASN A 208 -17.76 0.97 -17.44
C ASN A 208 -17.01 -0.35 -17.66
N ASP A 209 -17.48 -1.40 -16.98
CA ASP A 209 -16.85 -2.73 -16.97
C ASP A 209 -16.82 -3.45 -18.34
N SER A 210 -17.34 -2.78 -19.38
CA SER A 210 -17.09 -3.02 -20.80
C SER A 210 -15.60 -3.18 -21.15
N GLU A 211 -15.19 -4.44 -21.36
CA GLU A 211 -14.01 -4.86 -22.13
C GLU A 211 -12.72 -4.05 -21.88
N ASN A 212 -12.33 -3.93 -20.61
CA ASN A 212 -10.98 -3.50 -20.28
C ASN A 212 -9.94 -4.43 -20.95
N GLU A 213 -8.71 -3.95 -21.16
CA GLU A 213 -7.69 -4.64 -21.95
C GLU A 213 -7.38 -6.06 -21.45
N LEU A 214 -7.48 -6.30 -20.13
CA LEU A 214 -7.32 -7.63 -19.54
C LEU A 214 -8.52 -8.54 -19.85
N LYS A 215 -9.75 -8.07 -19.67
CA LYS A 215 -10.99 -8.81 -19.97
C LYS A 215 -11.09 -9.15 -21.45
N ALA A 216 -10.78 -8.20 -22.33
CA ALA A 216 -10.72 -8.40 -23.79
C ALA A 216 -9.69 -9.47 -24.17
N TYR A 217 -8.47 -9.40 -23.62
CA TYR A 217 -7.41 -10.37 -23.89
C TYR A 217 -7.73 -11.78 -23.36
N MET A 218 -8.31 -11.88 -22.16
CA MET A 218 -8.75 -13.16 -21.58
C MET A 218 -9.91 -13.80 -22.37
N LYS A 219 -10.79 -12.97 -22.96
CA LYS A 219 -11.85 -13.39 -23.88
C LYS A 219 -11.28 -13.91 -25.22
N GLU A 220 -10.31 -13.23 -25.81
CA GLU A 220 -9.59 -13.69 -27.02
C GLU A 220 -8.85 -15.02 -26.78
N LEU A 221 -8.23 -15.17 -25.61
CA LEU A 221 -7.54 -16.38 -25.20
C LEU A 221 -8.49 -17.60 -25.11
N GLY A 222 -9.79 -17.37 -24.89
CA GLY A 222 -10.84 -18.39 -25.03
C GLY A 222 -10.66 -19.62 -24.13
N GLY A 223 -10.16 -19.42 -22.91
CA GLY A 223 -9.89 -20.49 -21.94
C GLY A 223 -8.66 -21.37 -22.24
N LYS A 224 -7.89 -21.07 -23.31
CA LYS A 224 -6.60 -21.74 -23.56
C LYS A 224 -5.64 -21.43 -22.40
N ARG A 225 -4.81 -22.40 -22.01
CA ARG A 225 -3.77 -22.17 -21.00
C ARG A 225 -2.69 -21.23 -21.56
N PRO A 226 -2.52 -20.01 -21.02
CA PRO A 226 -1.57 -19.05 -21.58
C PRO A 226 -0.13 -19.52 -21.43
N ASN A 227 0.69 -19.30 -22.47
CA ASN A 227 2.12 -19.59 -22.49
C ASN A 227 2.92 -18.60 -21.63
N LYS A 228 4.26 -18.76 -21.54
CA LYS A 228 5.10 -17.93 -20.66
C LYS A 228 5.06 -16.43 -21.01
N SER A 229 5.03 -16.09 -22.30
CA SER A 229 4.91 -14.71 -22.79
C SER A 229 3.53 -14.12 -22.49
N GLU A 230 2.48 -14.90 -22.71
CA GLU A 230 1.08 -14.49 -22.50
C GLU A 230 0.79 -14.27 -21.01
N ARG A 231 1.30 -15.14 -20.12
CA ARG A 231 1.23 -14.92 -18.65
C ARG A 231 1.94 -13.63 -18.23
N ASN A 232 3.16 -13.41 -18.74
CA ASN A 232 3.91 -12.17 -18.50
C ASN A 232 3.24 -10.91 -19.10
N TRP A 233 2.25 -11.07 -20.00
CA TRP A 233 1.44 -9.98 -20.52
C TRP A 233 0.20 -9.75 -19.65
N ILE A 234 -0.52 -10.82 -19.31
CA ILE A 234 -1.64 -10.83 -18.35
C ILE A 234 -1.26 -10.15 -17.03
N ASP A 235 -0.10 -10.51 -16.45
CA ASP A 235 0.39 -9.89 -15.20
C ASP A 235 0.61 -8.37 -15.35
N LYS A 236 1.08 -7.89 -16.51
CA LYS A 236 1.24 -6.46 -16.77
C LYS A 236 -0.10 -5.74 -16.94
N LEU A 237 -1.05 -6.37 -17.63
CA LEU A 237 -2.40 -5.82 -17.80
C LEU A 237 -3.11 -5.71 -16.46
N ARG A 238 -3.01 -6.73 -15.61
CA ARG A 238 -3.57 -6.72 -14.25
C ARG A 238 -2.94 -5.64 -13.37
N GLN A 239 -1.61 -5.52 -13.37
CA GLN A 239 -0.92 -4.44 -12.64
C GLN A 239 -1.27 -3.03 -13.17
N LYS A 240 -1.47 -2.88 -14.49
CA LYS A 240 -1.95 -1.64 -15.11
C LYS A 240 -3.39 -1.30 -14.68
N GLU A 241 -4.27 -2.29 -14.64
CA GLU A 241 -5.67 -2.13 -14.21
C GLU A 241 -5.76 -1.78 -12.72
N ALA A 242 -5.05 -2.51 -11.84
CA ALA A 242 -5.01 -2.22 -10.41
C ALA A 242 -4.48 -0.81 -10.12
N ALA A 243 -3.40 -0.40 -10.79
CA ALA A 243 -2.88 0.97 -10.67
C ALA A 243 -3.87 2.03 -11.16
N LEU A 244 -4.65 1.73 -12.22
CA LEU A 244 -5.68 2.63 -12.73
C LEU A 244 -6.87 2.75 -11.76
N LYS A 245 -7.34 1.64 -11.18
CA LYS A 245 -8.39 1.65 -10.13
C LYS A 245 -8.00 2.54 -8.96
N ILE A 246 -6.79 2.37 -8.43
CA ILE A 246 -6.25 3.16 -7.32
C ILE A 246 -6.11 4.65 -7.67
N GLN A 247 -5.58 5.00 -8.86
CA GLN A 247 -5.50 6.41 -9.27
C GLN A 247 -6.89 7.04 -9.47
N THR A 248 -7.85 6.30 -10.04
CA THR A 248 -9.24 6.77 -10.22
C THR A 248 -9.93 7.02 -8.88
N ALA A 249 -9.84 6.08 -7.93
CA ALA A 249 -10.44 6.20 -6.60
C ALA A 249 -9.78 7.35 -5.79
N LYS A 250 -8.45 7.48 -5.86
CA LYS A 250 -7.73 8.63 -5.30
C LYS A 250 -8.22 9.97 -5.89
N LEU A 251 -8.28 10.09 -7.22
CA LEU A 251 -8.74 11.32 -7.88
C LEU A 251 -10.17 11.68 -7.47
N ARG A 252 -11.06 10.69 -7.45
CA ARG A 252 -12.46 10.80 -6.97
C ARG A 252 -12.54 11.40 -5.56
N ARG A 253 -11.70 10.95 -4.62
CA ARG A 253 -11.62 11.47 -3.23
C ARG A 253 -10.86 12.79 -3.08
N GLU A 254 -10.03 13.17 -4.05
CA GLU A 254 -9.37 14.49 -4.08
C GLU A 254 -10.32 15.58 -4.58
N THR A 255 -11.11 15.31 -5.62
CA THR A 255 -12.00 16.29 -6.26
C THR A 255 -13.39 16.40 -5.62
N ALA A 256 -13.95 15.30 -5.09
CA ALA A 256 -15.33 15.32 -4.58
C ALA A 256 -15.50 16.15 -3.29
N GLU A 257 -16.65 16.81 -3.20
CA GLU A 257 -17.12 17.54 -2.03
C GLU A 257 -17.73 16.57 -1.00
N ALA A 258 -18.63 15.68 -1.45
CA ALA A 258 -19.24 14.60 -0.66
C ALA A 258 -18.28 13.42 -0.42
N TRP A 259 -17.16 13.67 0.27
CA TRP A 259 -16.07 12.71 0.44
C TRP A 259 -16.44 11.47 1.27
N ALA A 260 -17.29 11.61 2.28
CA ALA A 260 -17.61 10.54 3.23
C ALA A 260 -18.37 9.35 2.61
N PRO A 261 -19.48 9.52 1.86
CA PRO A 261 -20.16 8.40 1.21
C PRO A 261 -19.30 7.74 0.12
N ILE A 262 -18.44 8.50 -0.56
CA ILE A 262 -17.48 7.97 -1.54
C ILE A 262 -16.42 7.11 -0.86
N ALA A 263 -15.78 7.61 0.20
CA ALA A 263 -14.77 6.85 0.92
C ALA A 263 -15.37 5.58 1.55
N LEU A 264 -16.61 5.65 2.07
CA LEU A 264 -17.31 4.47 2.56
C LEU A 264 -17.56 3.42 1.47
N ARG A 265 -17.93 3.84 0.23
CA ARG A 265 -18.01 2.93 -0.92
C ARG A 265 -16.65 2.28 -1.19
N ASP A 266 -15.61 3.09 -1.33
CA ASP A 266 -14.26 2.63 -1.64
C ASP A 266 -13.73 1.65 -0.57
N MET A 267 -13.98 1.93 0.72
CA MET A 267 -13.56 1.07 1.84
C MET A 267 -14.35 -0.23 1.94
N VAL A 268 -15.67 -0.21 1.71
CA VAL A 268 -16.51 -1.42 1.71
C VAL A 268 -16.15 -2.34 0.54
N VAL A 269 -16.03 -1.80 -0.67
CA VAL A 269 -15.63 -2.58 -1.86
C VAL A 269 -14.24 -3.22 -1.65
N MET A 270 -13.30 -2.50 -1.02
CA MET A 270 -11.99 -3.06 -0.71
C MET A 270 -12.06 -4.12 0.42
N ARG A 271 -12.81 -3.89 1.50
CA ARG A 271 -13.03 -4.88 2.57
C ARG A 271 -13.58 -6.18 1.99
N ASP A 272 -14.61 -6.09 1.15
CA ASP A 272 -15.32 -7.26 0.62
C ASP A 272 -14.43 -8.05 -0.35
N TYR A 273 -13.63 -7.36 -1.19
CA TYR A 273 -12.57 -8.01 -1.99
C TYR A 273 -11.51 -8.71 -1.14
N LEU A 274 -11.10 -8.10 -0.01
CA LEU A 274 -10.12 -8.68 0.91
C LEU A 274 -10.70 -9.86 1.73
N ASP A 275 -12.02 -9.93 1.89
CA ASP A 275 -12.72 -11.00 2.59
C ASP A 275 -12.73 -12.32 1.80
N GLU A 276 -12.79 -12.25 0.46
CA GLU A 276 -12.61 -13.42 -0.43
C GLU A 276 -11.27 -14.15 -0.19
N TYR A 277 -10.29 -13.47 0.42
CA TYR A 277 -8.96 -13.98 0.76
C TYR A 277 -8.72 -14.13 2.27
N GLY A 278 -9.76 -13.97 3.10
CA GLY A 278 -9.71 -14.17 4.55
C GLY A 278 -8.95 -13.08 5.32
N ILE A 279 -8.84 -11.86 4.77
CA ILE A 279 -8.20 -10.71 5.42
C ILE A 279 -9.10 -9.46 5.48
N GLY A 280 -10.38 -9.59 5.10
CA GLY A 280 -11.39 -8.51 5.11
C GLY A 280 -11.74 -8.01 6.51
N ASP A 281 -11.91 -8.91 7.48
CA ASP A 281 -12.21 -8.59 8.89
C ASP A 281 -11.25 -7.57 9.53
N HIS A 282 -9.99 -7.53 9.07
CA HIS A 282 -8.99 -6.60 9.58
C HIS A 282 -9.08 -5.20 8.94
N TYR A 283 -9.72 -5.06 7.78
CA TYR A 283 -9.65 -3.85 6.95
C TYR A 283 -10.60 -2.75 7.45
N PHE A 284 -10.06 -1.84 8.25
CA PHE A 284 -10.70 -0.56 8.63
C PHE A 284 -12.12 -0.68 9.22
N HIS A 285 -12.36 -1.70 10.04
CA HIS A 285 -13.66 -2.02 10.64
C HIS A 285 -14.29 -0.83 11.40
N ASP A 286 -13.54 -0.19 12.31
CA ASP A 286 -14.04 0.93 13.12
C ASP A 286 -14.31 2.16 12.25
N SER A 287 -13.46 2.42 11.25
CA SER A 287 -13.65 3.53 10.30
C SER A 287 -14.84 3.35 9.38
N ILE A 288 -15.12 2.12 8.91
CA ILE A 288 -16.30 1.81 8.10
C ILE A 288 -17.56 2.04 8.94
N ALA A 289 -17.65 1.45 10.13
CA ALA A 289 -18.79 1.64 11.04
C ALA A 289 -19.01 3.12 11.40
N LYS A 290 -17.93 3.89 11.55
CA LYS A 290 -17.98 5.34 11.81
C LYS A 290 -18.48 6.16 10.62
N LEU A 291 -18.12 5.81 9.39
CA LEU A 291 -18.67 6.44 8.19
C LEU A 291 -20.14 6.04 7.97
N GLU A 292 -20.54 4.82 8.34
CA GLU A 292 -21.94 4.38 8.31
C GLU A 292 -22.81 5.11 9.33
N ALA A 293 -22.26 5.49 10.48
CA ALA A 293 -22.95 6.34 11.46
C ALA A 293 -23.38 7.70 10.87
N PHE A 294 -22.68 8.24 9.86
CA PHE A 294 -23.09 9.47 9.17
C PHE A 294 -24.27 9.28 8.19
N LYS A 295 -24.53 8.06 7.71
CA LYS A 295 -25.76 7.74 6.95
C LYS A 295 -26.99 7.66 7.85
N SER A 296 -26.79 7.25 9.11
CA SER A 296 -27.88 7.03 10.06
C SER A 296 -28.39 8.38 10.58
N PRO A 297 -29.66 8.78 10.34
CA PRO A 297 -30.21 9.94 10.99
C PRO A 297 -30.20 9.69 12.51
N ALA A 298 -29.51 10.54 13.25
CA ALA A 298 -29.36 10.38 14.70
C ALA A 298 -30.74 10.22 15.34
N LYS A 299 -30.99 9.05 15.96
CA LYS A 299 -32.26 8.73 16.60
C LYS A 299 -32.59 9.83 17.61
N THR A 300 -33.52 10.69 17.23
CA THR A 300 -34.01 11.76 18.08
C THR A 300 -34.87 11.08 19.13
N VAL A 301 -34.27 10.78 20.28
CA VAL A 301 -34.98 10.21 21.44
C VAL A 301 -35.93 11.28 21.93
N ALA A 302 -37.15 11.26 21.40
CA ALA A 302 -38.21 12.15 21.80
C ALA A 302 -38.57 11.82 23.25
N THR A 303 -38.14 12.67 24.17
CA THR A 303 -38.58 12.62 25.57
C THR A 303 -40.08 12.89 25.60
N VAL A 304 -40.87 11.82 25.71
CA VAL A 304 -42.30 11.93 26.00
C VAL A 304 -42.44 12.42 27.44
N ALA A 305 -43.27 13.44 27.62
CA ALA A 305 -43.59 14.06 28.91
C ALA A 305 -44.88 13.48 29.50
#